data_AF-A0A524ADL6-F1
#
_entry.id   AF-A0A524ADL6-F1
#
_cell.length_a   1.000
_cell.length_b   1.000
_cell.length_c   1.000
_cell.angle_alpha   90.00
_cell.angle_beta   90.00
_cell.angle_gamma   90.00
#
_symmetry.space_group_name_H-M   'P 1'
#
loop_
_entity.id
_entity.type
_entity.pdbx_description
1 polymer ?
#
loop_
_entity_poly.entity_id
_entity_poly.type
_entity_poly.pdbx_seq_one_letter_code
_entity_poly.pdbx_strand_id
1 'polypeptide(L)'
;MVESTRRSLLKSVTWRLTALIVLGLISYRITGNWEEMTAITAIYTALQVVTYFTHERLWTRIAWGRKQHPLADIPVDGPLDPSDLKVVEEQLRALGYMS
;
A
#
# COMPACT_ATOMS: atom_id res chain seq x y z
N MET A 1 7.87 11.22 16.56
CA MET A 1 8.35 9.96 17.17
C MET A 1 8.43 8.92 16.07
N VAL A 2 9.62 8.41 15.77
CA VAL A 2 9.79 7.41 14.71
C VAL A 2 9.19 6.09 15.19
N GLU A 3 8.11 5.64 14.56
CA GLU A 3 7.51 4.33 14.81
C GLU A 3 8.55 3.25 14.45
N SER A 4 9.03 2.50 15.45
CA SER A 4 9.97 1.39 15.20
C SER A 4 9.27 0.28 14.41
N THR A 5 9.92 -0.27 13.39
CA THR A 5 9.44 -1.42 12.60
C THR A 5 8.91 -2.56 13.49
N ARG A 6 9.58 -2.82 14.63
CA ARG A 6 9.15 -3.84 15.59
C ARG A 6 7.80 -3.53 16.25
N ARG A 7 7.54 -2.25 16.59
CA ARG A 7 6.29 -1.81 17.21
C ARG A 7 5.12 -1.91 16.23
N SER A 8 5.34 -1.52 14.98
CA SER A 8 4.33 -1.62 13.92
C SER A 8 3.95 -3.08 13.63
N LEU A 9 4.95 -3.97 13.57
CA LEU A 9 4.72 -5.42 13.42
C LEU A 9 3.91 -6.00 14.58
N LEU A 10 4.29 -5.70 15.82
CA LEU A 10 3.55 -6.15 17.01
C LEU A 10 2.11 -5.65 16.98
N LYS A 11 1.89 -4.37 16.69
CA LYS A 11 0.54 -3.80 16.60
C LYS A 11 -0.30 -4.49 15.52
N SER A 12 0.28 -4.78 14.36
CA SER A 12 -0.40 -5.52 13.28
C SER A 12 -0.77 -6.94 13.71
N VAL A 13 0.14 -7.65 14.39
CA VAL A 13 -0.13 -9.00 14.90
C VAL A 13 -1.23 -8.97 15.97
N THR A 14 -1.15 -8.06 16.94
CA THR A 14 -2.18 -7.88 17.96
C THR A 14 -3.55 -7.62 17.33
N TRP A 15 -3.62 -6.71 16.35
CA TRP A 15 -4.88 -6.41 15.67
C TRP A 15 -5.45 -7.63 14.93
N ARG A 16 -4.60 -8.39 14.23
CA ARG A 16 -5.02 -9.62 13.52
C ARG A 16 -5.55 -10.68 14.47
N LEU A 17 -4.89 -10.90 15.61
CA LEU A 17 -5.35 -11.86 16.62
C LEU A 17 -6.69 -11.44 17.22
N THR A 18 -6.85 -10.15 17.55
CA THR A 18 -8.14 -9.63 18.05
C THR A 18 -9.25 -9.83 17.04
N ALA A 19 -9.01 -9.52 15.75
CA ALA A 19 -10.00 -9.71 14.70
C ALA A 19 -10.38 -11.19 14.52
N LEU A 20 -9.41 -12.10 14.56
CA LEU A 20 -9.64 -13.54 14.47
C LEU A 20 -10.51 -14.05 15.63
N ILE A 21 -10.21 -13.61 16.87
CA ILE A 21 -10.97 -13.99 18.07
C ILE A 21 -12.41 -13.47 18.00
N VAL A 22 -12.59 -12.20 17.61
CA VAL A 22 -13.91 -11.59 17.49
C VAL A 22 -14.75 -12.30 16.43
N LEU A 23 -14.16 -12.58 15.25
CA LEU A 23 -14.86 -13.30 14.20
C LEU A 23 -15.22 -14.72 14.65
N GLY A 24 -14.28 -15.47 15.24
CA GLY A 24 -14.54 -16.80 15.77
C GLY A 24 -15.66 -16.78 16.81
N LEU A 25 -15.64 -15.82 17.74
CA LEU A 25 -16.68 -15.69 18.76
C LEU A 25 -18.06 -15.41 18.14
N ILE A 26 -18.14 -14.50 17.16
CA ILE A 26 -19.39 -14.18 16.46
C ILE A 26 -19.87 -15.42 15.69
N SER A 27 -19.00 -16.07 14.92
CA SER A 27 -19.32 -17.24 14.12
C SER A 27 -19.78 -18.40 15.00
N TYR A 28 -19.11 -18.67 16.13
CA TYR A 28 -19.54 -19.69 17.08
C TYR A 28 -20.87 -19.33 17.74
N ARG A 29 -21.09 -18.05 18.07
CA ARG A 29 -22.35 -17.63 18.69
C ARG A 29 -23.55 -17.80 17.77
N ILE A 30 -23.35 -17.69 16.46
CA ILE A 30 -24.36 -17.87 15.42
C ILE A 30 -24.58 -19.35 15.10
N THR A 31 -23.50 -20.11 14.91
CA THR A 31 -23.55 -21.52 14.45
C THR A 31 -23.74 -22.52 15.59
N GLY A 32 -23.24 -22.21 16.78
CA GLY A 32 -23.18 -23.12 17.92
C GLY A 32 -22.21 -24.30 17.73
N ASN A 33 -21.43 -24.33 16.64
CA ASN A 33 -20.57 -25.45 16.27
C ASN A 33 -19.11 -24.99 16.06
N TRP A 34 -18.18 -25.71 16.69
CA TRP A 34 -16.73 -25.47 16.60
C TRP A 34 -16.16 -25.75 15.22
N GLU A 35 -16.66 -26.75 14.50
CA GLU A 35 -16.21 -27.09 13.15
C GLU A 35 -16.57 -25.96 12.17
N GLU A 36 -17.82 -25.50 12.21
CA GLU A 36 -18.29 -24.40 11.37
C GLU A 36 -17.57 -23.08 11.70
N MET A 37 -17.41 -22.75 12.99
CA MET A 37 -16.63 -21.59 13.42
C MET A 37 -15.23 -21.60 12.81
N THR A 38 -14.54 -22.73 12.90
CA THR A 38 -13.16 -22.87 12.42
C THR A 38 -13.11 -22.75 10.90
N ALA A 39 -14.04 -23.40 10.19
CA ALA A 39 -14.15 -23.31 8.74
C ALA A 39 -14.39 -21.86 8.28
N ILE A 40 -15.36 -21.16 8.89
CA ILE A 40 -15.68 -19.76 8.57
C ILE A 40 -14.46 -18.87 8.79
N THR A 41 -13.81 -19.00 9.95
CA THR A 41 -12.67 -18.16 10.32
C THR A 41 -11.46 -18.40 9.39
N ALA A 42 -11.20 -19.67 9.02
CA ALA A 42 -10.12 -20.03 8.12
C ALA A 42 -10.38 -19.52 6.69
N ILE A 43 -11.59 -19.73 6.15
CA ILE A 43 -11.99 -19.26 4.82
C ILE A 43 -11.93 -17.74 4.77
N TYR A 44 -12.46 -17.05 5.77
CA TYR A 44 -12.40 -15.59 5.86
C TYR A 44 -10.95 -15.08 5.81
N THR A 45 -10.06 -15.69 6.59
CA THR A 45 -8.64 -15.30 6.63
C THR A 45 -7.98 -15.47 5.26
N ALA A 46 -8.23 -16.58 4.57
CA ALA A 46 -7.72 -16.82 3.23
C ALA A 46 -8.27 -15.80 2.21
N LEU A 47 -9.59 -15.57 2.23
CA LEU A 47 -10.25 -14.58 1.37
C LEU A 47 -9.72 -13.17 1.62
N GLN A 48 -9.45 -12.81 2.87
CA GLN A 48 -8.90 -11.50 3.21
C GLN A 48 -7.53 -11.28 2.57
N VAL A 49 -6.65 -12.29 2.59
CA VAL A 49 -5.33 -12.22 1.92
C VAL A 49 -5.51 -12.07 0.41
N VAL A 50 -6.33 -12.92 -0.22
CA VAL A 50 -6.57 -12.86 -1.67
C VAL A 50 -7.18 -11.52 -2.08
N THR A 51 -8.16 -11.04 -1.31
CA THR A 51 -8.84 -9.77 -1.56
C THR A 51 -7.88 -8.60 -1.39
N TYR A 52 -7.06 -8.60 -0.34
CA TYR A 52 -6.06 -7.55 -0.12
C TYR A 52 -5.04 -7.49 -1.25
N PHE A 53 -4.47 -8.64 -1.63
CA PHE A 53 -3.51 -8.71 -2.74
C PHE A 53 -4.13 -8.25 -4.06
N THR A 54 -5.35 -8.71 -4.36
CA THR A 54 -6.08 -8.31 -5.55
C THR A 54 -6.35 -6.81 -5.53
N HIS A 55 -6.87 -6.29 -4.42
CA HIS A 55 -7.11 -4.85 -4.23
C HIS A 55 -5.85 -4.02 -4.47
N GLU A 56 -4.71 -4.39 -3.88
CA GLU A 56 -3.44 -3.69 -4.09
C GLU A 56 -3.04 -3.68 -5.58
N ARG A 57 -3.18 -4.82 -6.24
CA ARG A 57 -2.83 -4.98 -7.65
C ARG A 57 -3.78 -4.22 -8.59
N LEU A 58 -5.06 -4.07 -8.23
CA LEU A 58 -5.98 -3.18 -8.93
C LEU A 58 -5.66 -1.72 -8.62
N TRP A 59 -5.36 -1.38 -7.37
CA TRP A 59 -5.07 -0.01 -6.94
C TRP A 59 -3.84 0.57 -7.64
N THR A 60 -2.79 -0.22 -7.85
CA THR A 60 -1.60 0.20 -8.61
C THR A 60 -1.90 0.60 -10.07
N ARG A 61 -3.00 0.12 -10.65
CA ARG A 61 -3.45 0.52 -11.99
C ARG A 61 -4.18 1.86 -11.98
N ILE A 62 -4.71 2.27 -10.84
CA ILE A 62 -5.43 3.54 -10.69
C ILE A 62 -4.39 4.67 -10.55
N ALA A 63 -4.50 5.71 -11.40
CA ALA A 63 -3.58 6.85 -11.38
C ALA A 63 -3.90 7.88 -10.28
N TRP A 64 -4.98 7.66 -9.53
CA TRP A 64 -5.52 8.58 -8.54
C TRP A 64 -4.48 8.96 -7.48
N GLY A 65 -4.27 10.26 -7.29
CA GLY A 65 -3.35 10.80 -6.28
C GLY A 65 -1.86 10.71 -6.62
N ARG A 66 -1.47 10.22 -7.81
CA ARG A 66 -0.08 10.35 -8.28
C ARG A 66 0.20 11.80 -8.62
N LYS A 67 1.00 12.48 -7.79
CA LYS A 67 1.63 13.76 -8.15
C LYS A 67 2.75 13.43 -9.14
N GLN A 68 2.54 13.75 -10.41
CA GLN A 68 3.63 13.70 -11.38
C GLN A 68 4.67 14.73 -10.95
N HIS A 69 5.92 14.31 -10.85
CA HIS A 69 7.01 15.24 -10.60
C HIS A 69 7.10 16.18 -11.81
N PRO A 70 7.28 17.50 -11.64
CA PRO A 70 7.28 18.42 -12.78
C PRO A 70 8.46 18.20 -13.75
N LEU A 71 9.45 17.39 -13.37
CA LEU A 71 10.54 16.92 -14.23
C LEU A 71 10.35 15.49 -14.77
N ALA A 72 9.21 14.83 -14.47
CA ALA A 72 8.93 13.46 -14.93
C ALA A 72 8.73 13.37 -16.45
N ASP A 73 8.43 14.50 -17.08
CA ASP A 73 8.19 14.60 -18.52
C ASP A 73 9.47 14.80 -19.34
N ILE A 74 10.64 14.92 -18.69
CA ILE A 74 11.92 15.03 -19.41
C ILE A 74 12.23 13.69 -20.07
N PRO A 75 12.32 13.61 -21.41
CA PRO A 75 12.69 12.39 -22.10
C PRO A 75 14.18 12.10 -21.86
N VAL A 76 14.48 11.01 -21.14
CA VAL A 76 15.86 10.54 -20.91
C VAL A 76 16.09 9.30 -21.76
N ASP A 77 16.36 9.52 -23.05
CA ASP A 77 16.55 8.45 -24.03
C ASP A 77 18.01 7.97 -24.14
N GLY A 78 18.94 8.56 -23.36
CA GLY A 78 20.37 8.27 -23.44
C GLY A 78 21.18 8.72 -22.22
N PRO A 79 22.51 8.51 -22.25
CA PRO A 79 23.42 8.98 -21.19
C PRO A 79 23.45 10.51 -21.15
N LEU A 80 23.45 11.07 -19.93
CA LEU A 80 23.39 12.51 -19.67
C LEU A 80 24.54 13.26 -20.36
N ASP A 81 24.19 14.25 -21.17
CA ASP A 81 25.13 15.19 -21.79
C ASP A 81 25.12 16.54 -21.05
N PRO A 82 26.24 17.29 -21.02
CA PRO A 82 26.26 18.64 -20.46
C PRO A 82 25.21 19.60 -21.07
N SER A 83 24.68 19.35 -22.28
CA SER A 83 23.58 20.14 -22.83
C SER A 83 22.25 19.93 -22.10
N ASP A 84 22.02 18.76 -21.51
CA ASP A 84 20.77 18.43 -20.80
C ASP A 84 20.63 19.25 -19.51
N LEU A 85 21.75 19.68 -18.93
CA LEU A 85 21.76 20.58 -17.78
C LEU A 85 21.04 21.90 -18.08
N LYS A 86 21.15 22.43 -19.30
CA LYS A 86 20.46 23.66 -19.68
C LYS A 86 18.94 23.49 -19.72
N VAL A 87 18.48 22.34 -20.20
CA VAL A 87 17.05 21.99 -20.25
C VAL A 87 16.49 21.89 -18.83
N VAL A 88 17.22 21.23 -17.93
CA VAL A 88 16.86 21.14 -16.51
C VAL A 88 16.88 22.53 -15.86
N GLU A 89 17.88 23.35 -16.13
CA GLU A 89 17.98 24.72 -15.57
C GLU A 89 16.82 25.61 -16.03
N GLU A 90 16.48 25.59 -17.31
CA GLU A 90 15.33 26.34 -17.85
C GLU A 90 14.01 25.90 -17.23
N GLN A 91 13.81 24.59 -17.05
CA GLN A 91 12.60 24.05 -16.44
C GLN A 91 12.51 24.37 -14.94
N LEU A 92 13.63 24.31 -14.22
CA LEU A 92 13.71 24.74 -12.82
C LEU A 92 13.48 26.24 -12.65
N ARG A 93 13.95 27.07 -13.59
CA ARG A 93 13.63 28.50 -13.65
C ARG A 93 12.14 28.75 -13.90
N ALA A 94 11.54 28.04 -14.85
CA ALA A 94 10.10 28.14 -15.13
C ALA A 94 9.23 27.73 -13.93
N LEU A 95 9.72 26.80 -13.11
CA LEU A 95 9.08 26.39 -11.86
C LEU A 95 9.39 27.31 -10.67
N GLY A 96 10.25 28.33 -10.85
CA GLY A 96 10.63 29.30 -9.81
C GLY A 96 11.62 28.79 -8.77
N TYR A 97 12.31 27.67 -9.04
CA TYR A 97 13.31 27.10 -8.13
C TYR A 97 14.71 27.72 -8.30
N MET A 98 14.98 28.37 -9.42
CA MET A 98 16.25 29.09 -9.67
C MET A 98 15.98 30.49 -10.21
N SER A 99 16.82 31.45 -9.79
CA SER A 99 16.80 32.85 -10.23
C SER A 99 17.73 33.14 -11.41
#